data_AF-A0A9E5N5N7-F1
#
_entry.id   AF-A0A9E5N5N7-F1
#
_cell.length_a   1.000
_cell.length_b   1.000
_cell.length_c   1.000
_cell.angle_alpha   90.00
_cell.angle_beta   90.00
_cell.angle_gamma   90.00
#
_symmetry.space_group_name_H-M   'P 1'
#
loop_
_entity.id
_entity.type
_entity.pdbx_description
1 polymer ?
#
loop_
_entity_poly.entity_id
_entity_poly.type
_entity_poly.pdbx_seq_one_letter_code
_entity_poly.pdbx_strand_id
1 'polypeptide(L)'
;QVASEGDIEITFIENYYDPDLADTTLEATFIYLIRRGGKLQVEVDHHLMGIFQREVWLNILNKTGFDIKEVLEEPQSEGVTTFVCVKPS
;
A
#
# COMPACT_ATOMS: atom_id res chain seq x y z
N GLN A 1 -13.21 2.78 3.21
CA GLN A 1 -13.65 3.80 2.23
C GLN A 1 -14.97 3.39 1.58
N VAL A 2 -15.79 4.32 1.11
CA VAL A 2 -17.01 4.03 0.32
C VAL A 2 -16.92 4.76 -1.00
N ALA A 3 -17.27 4.09 -2.10
CA ALA A 3 -17.34 4.65 -3.44
C ALA A 3 -18.61 4.18 -4.14
N SER A 4 -19.16 5.00 -5.04
CA SER A 4 -20.31 4.64 -5.85
C SER A 4 -20.21 5.20 -7.26
N GLU A 5 -20.67 4.42 -8.23
CA GLU A 5 -20.78 4.82 -9.64
C GLU A 5 -21.94 4.08 -10.29
N GLY A 6 -22.93 4.82 -10.80
CA GLY A 6 -24.14 4.24 -11.38
C GLY A 6 -24.91 3.37 -10.38
N ASP A 7 -25.12 2.10 -10.72
CA ASP A 7 -25.81 1.10 -9.88
C ASP A 7 -24.84 0.27 -9.02
N ILE A 8 -23.58 0.68 -8.93
CA ILE A 8 -22.51 0.01 -8.21
C ILE A 8 -22.17 0.82 -6.95
N GLU A 9 -22.20 0.15 -5.80
CA GLU A 9 -21.71 0.69 -4.53
C GLU A 9 -20.62 -0.25 -3.99
N ILE A 10 -19.49 0.31 -3.55
CA ILE A 10 -18.39 -0.45 -2.98
C ILE A 10 -18.09 0.10 -1.60
N THR A 11 -18.13 -0.77 -0.59
CA THR A 11 -17.49 -0.50 0.71
C THR A 11 -16.20 -1.30 0.78
N PHE A 12 -15.11 -0.60 1.05
CA PHE A 12 -13.76 -1.13 1.14
C PHE A 12 -13.26 -1.03 2.58
N ILE A 13 -12.79 -2.15 3.12
CA ILE A 13 -12.20 -2.24 4.46
C ILE A 13 -10.79 -2.81 4.31
N GLU A 14 -9.85 -2.17 4.99
CA GLU A 14 -8.45 -2.57 5.08
C GLU A 14 -8.12 -2.89 6.52
N ASN A 15 -7.38 -3.97 6.73
CA ASN A 15 -6.78 -4.28 8.01
C ASN A 15 -5.32 -4.67 7.79
N TYR A 16 -4.42 -3.87 8.35
CA TYR A 16 -3.00 -4.16 8.41
C TYR A 16 -2.69 -4.68 9.82
N TYR A 17 -2.00 -5.81 9.90
CA TYR A 17 -1.66 -6.46 11.17
C TYR A 17 -0.21 -6.95 11.13
N ASP A 18 0.59 -6.44 12.05
CA ASP A 18 1.97 -6.87 12.26
C ASP A 18 2.09 -7.44 13.69
N PRO A 19 2.14 -8.77 13.85
CA PRO A 19 2.34 -9.40 15.14
C PRO A 19 3.81 -9.42 15.60
N ASP A 20 4.78 -9.23 14.70
CA ASP A 20 6.22 -9.34 14.98
C ASP A 20 7.00 -8.16 14.38
N LEU A 21 7.08 -7.08 15.17
CA LEU A 21 7.79 -5.85 14.80
C LEU A 21 9.30 -6.04 14.57
N ALA A 22 9.87 -7.22 14.84
CA ALA A 22 11.29 -7.51 14.59
C ALA A 22 11.55 -8.04 13.17
N ASP A 23 10.51 -8.51 12.47
CA ASP A 23 10.64 -8.96 11.09
C ASP A 23 10.41 -7.82 10.07
N THR A 24 10.22 -8.16 8.80
CA THR A 24 10.02 -7.18 7.72
C THR A 24 8.74 -7.46 6.95
N THR A 25 7.73 -8.03 7.60
CA THR A 25 6.48 -8.42 6.97
C THR A 25 5.28 -8.00 7.80
N LEU A 26 4.15 -7.79 7.13
CA LEU A 26 2.87 -7.59 7.77
C LEU A 26 1.77 -8.27 6.97
N GLU A 27 0.70 -8.65 7.64
CA GLU A 27 -0.50 -9.16 6.99
C GLU A 27 -1.39 -7.99 6.60
N ALA A 28 -1.91 -8.00 5.37
CA ALA A 28 -2.95 -7.09 4.92
C ALA A 28 -4.17 -7.89 4.47
N THR A 29 -5.32 -7.57 5.06
CA THR A 29 -6.62 -8.13 4.67
C THR A 29 -7.47 -7.04 4.05
N PHE A 30 -7.95 -7.31 2.83
CA PHE A 30 -8.83 -6.44 2.07
C PHE A 30 -10.21 -7.07 1.96
N ILE A 31 -11.25 -6.33 2.34
CA ILE A 31 -12.64 -6.77 2.18
C ILE A 31 -13.37 -5.78 1.28
N TYR A 32 -13.93 -6.27 0.19
CA TYR A 32 -14.78 -5.52 -0.73
C TYR A 32 -16.22 -5.99 -0.62
N LEU A 33 -17.10 -5.10 -0.18
CA LEU A 33 -18.54 -5.28 -0.23
C LEU A 33 -19.05 -4.59 -1.49
N ILE A 34 -19.28 -5.36 -2.55
CA ILE A 34 -19.66 -4.87 -3.87
C ILE A 34 -21.15 -5.09 -4.07
N ARG A 35 -21.93 -4.01 -4.11
CA ARG A 35 -23.37 -4.04 -4.41
C ARG A 35 -23.61 -3.61 -5.85
N ARG A 36 -24.31 -4.44 -6.63
CA ARG A 36 -24.73 -4.15 -8.02
C ARG A 36 -26.22 -4.39 -8.16
N GLY A 37 -26.99 -3.36 -8.50
CA GLY A 37 -28.45 -3.48 -8.64
C GLY A 37 -29.12 -4.08 -7.39
N GLY A 38 -28.63 -3.72 -6.20
CA GLY A 38 -29.11 -4.24 -4.92
C GLY A 38 -28.54 -5.59 -4.48
N LYS A 39 -27.89 -6.36 -5.36
CA LYS A 39 -27.26 -7.65 -5.02
C LYS A 39 -25.86 -7.44 -4.46
N LEU A 40 -25.57 -8.05 -3.32
CA LEU A 40 -24.27 -7.96 -2.65
C LEU A 40 -23.39 -9.15 -3.02
N GLN A 41 -22.14 -8.86 -3.37
CA GLN A 41 -21.03 -9.79 -3.48
C GLN A 41 -19.94 -9.35 -2.51
N VAL A 42 -19.31 -10.31 -1.84
CA VAL A 42 -18.22 -10.06 -0.90
C VAL A 42 -16.97 -10.72 -1.44
N GLU A 43 -15.93 -9.94 -1.65
CA GLU A 43 -14.59 -10.43 -2.00
C GLU A 43 -13.64 -10.16 -0.84
N VAL A 44 -12.81 -11.15 -0.53
CA VAL A 44 -11.79 -11.06 0.52
C VAL A 44 -10.45 -11.45 -0.09
N ASP A 45 -9.44 -10.61 0.15
CA ASP A 45 -8.08 -10.88 -0.27
C ASP A 45 -7.12 -10.77 0.93
N HIS A 46 -6.12 -11.64 0.96
CA HIS A 46 -5.16 -11.77 2.05
C HIS A 46 -3.73 -11.74 1.51
N HIS A 47 -2.98 -10.73 1.90
CA HIS A 47 -1.63 -10.47 1.41
C HIS A 47 -0.63 -10.59 2.56
N LEU A 48 0.53 -11.18 2.26
CA LEU A 48 1.74 -11.00 3.06
C LEU A 48 2.56 -9.90 2.38
N MET A 49 2.68 -8.75 3.03
CA MET A 49 3.37 -7.58 2.51
C MET A 49 4.74 -7.42 3.14
N GLY A 50 5.67 -6.78 2.41
CA GLY A 50 6.97 -6.40 2.95
C GLY A 50 6.94 -4.98 3.54
N ILE A 51 7.46 -4.82 4.75
CA ILE A 51 7.68 -3.53 5.41
C ILE A 51 9.16 -3.42 5.78
N PHE A 52 9.91 -2.60 5.06
CA PHE A 52 11.35 -2.50 5.20
C PHE A 52 11.74 -1.14 5.77
N GLN A 53 12.76 -1.15 6.63
CA GLN A 53 13.39 0.07 7.10
C GLN A 53 13.86 0.93 5.91
N ARG A 54 13.77 2.24 6.06
CA ARG A 54 14.14 3.23 5.04
C ARG A 54 15.55 3.00 4.49
N GLU A 55 16.49 2.61 5.36
CA GLU A 55 17.88 2.36 5.05
C GLU A 55 18.08 1.21 4.05
N VAL A 56 17.18 0.20 4.08
CA VAL A 56 17.22 -0.92 3.13
C VAL A 56 16.97 -0.41 1.71
N TRP A 57 15.92 0.41 1.54
CA TRP A 57 15.59 1.02 0.25
C TRP A 57 16.72 1.91 -0.26
N LEU A 58 17.21 2.83 0.59
CA LEU A 58 18.31 3.72 0.23
C LEU A 58 19.57 2.94 -0.21
N ASN A 59 19.91 1.87 0.51
CA ASN A 59 21.06 1.03 0.17
C ASN A 59 20.89 0.34 -1.20
N ILE A 60 19.73 -0.26 -1.46
CA ILE A 60 19.44 -0.95 -2.74
C ILE A 60 19.46 0.05 -3.89
N LEU A 61 18.80 1.20 -3.73
CA LEU A 61 18.71 2.21 -4.78
C LEU A 61 20.08 2.81 -5.11
N ASN A 62 20.89 3.12 -4.09
CA ASN A 62 22.26 3.63 -4.28
C ASN A 62 23.14 2.59 -4.98
N LYS A 63 23.10 1.32 -4.56
CA LYS A 63 23.87 0.23 -5.20
C LYS A 63 23.47 0.01 -6.67
N THR A 64 22.24 0.35 -7.02
CA THR A 64 21.74 0.24 -8.41
C THR A 64 22.22 1.42 -9.28
N GLY A 65 22.81 2.46 -8.68
CA GLY A 65 23.32 3.64 -9.36
C GLY A 65 22.25 4.69 -9.67
N PHE A 66 21.20 4.76 -8.85
CA PHE A 66 20.19 5.82 -8.98
C PHE A 66 20.60 7.09 -8.24
N ASP A 67 20.28 8.24 -8.82
CA ASP A 67 20.14 9.50 -8.10
C ASP A 67 18.77 9.52 -7.41
N ILE A 68 18.77 9.52 -6.08
CA ILE A 68 17.56 9.37 -5.26
C ILE A 68 17.09 10.74 -4.76
N LYS A 69 15.80 11.01 -4.89
CA LYS A 69 15.10 12.12 -4.21
C LYS A 69 13.96 11.58 -3.38
N GLU A 70 13.96 11.91 -2.09
CA GLU A 70 12.84 11.64 -1.20
C GLU A 70 11.81 12.76 -1.32
N VAL A 71 10.56 12.39 -1.52
CA VAL A 71 9.43 13.32 -1.59
C VAL A 71 8.72 13.26 -0.25
N LEU A 72 8.62 14.41 0.43
CA LEU A 72 7.86 14.55 1.67
C LEU A 72 6.37 14.28 1.38
N GLU A 73 5.73 13.63 2.35
CA GLU A 73 4.36 13.10 2.25
C GLU A 73 3.36 14.11 1.70
N GLU A 74 2.47 13.61 0.83
CA GLU A 74 1.21 14.30 0.61
C GLU A 74 0.35 14.16 1.88
N PRO A 75 -0.55 15.11 2.20
CA PRO A 75 -1.35 15.07 3.42
C PRO A 75 -2.21 13.79 3.60
N GLN A 76 -2.34 12.97 2.56
CA GLN A 76 -3.11 11.72 2.55
C GLN A 76 -2.23 10.47 2.72
N SER A 77 -0.90 10.60 2.77
CA SER A 77 0.07 9.50 2.81
C SER A 77 0.87 9.46 4.12
N GLU A 78 0.20 9.70 5.26
CA GLU A 78 0.84 9.64 6.58
C GLU A 78 1.58 8.31 6.78
N GLY A 79 2.89 8.39 7.04
CA GLY A 79 3.75 7.24 7.34
C GLY A 79 4.37 6.53 6.13
N VAL A 80 4.28 7.08 4.92
CA VAL A 80 4.84 6.46 3.70
C VAL A 80 5.87 7.38 3.03
N THR A 81 7.12 6.91 2.94
CA THR A 81 8.17 7.62 2.18
C THR A 81 8.11 7.26 0.70
N THR A 82 8.04 8.27 -0.17
CA THR A 82 8.17 8.08 -1.62
C THR A 82 9.58 8.40 -2.10
N PHE A 83 10.18 7.50 -2.87
CA PHE A 83 11.48 7.72 -3.53
C PHE A 83 11.29 7.92 -5.03
N VAL A 84 11.75 9.06 -5.55
CA VAL A 84 11.87 9.32 -6.98
C VAL A 84 13.32 9.06 -7.39
N CYS A 85 13.54 8.10 -8.28
CA CYS A 85 14.87 7.63 -8.65
C CYS A 85 15.11 7.82 -10.15
N VAL A 86 16.21 8.48 -10.51
CA VAL A 86 16.64 8.67 -11.90
C VAL A 86 17.95 7.94 -12.12
N LYS A 87 18.06 7.17 -13.21
CA LYS A 87 19.33 6.53 -13.57
C LYS A 87 20.12 7.48 -14.47
N PRO A 88 21.30 7.96 -14.03
CA PRO A 88 22.17 8.74 -14.90
C PRO A 88 22.58 7.91 -16.12
N SER A 89 22.61 8.55 -17.29
CA SER A 89 23.12 8.00 -18.55
C SER A 89 24.64 7.87 -18.54
#